data_AF-A0A8D9LVB9-F1
#
_entry.id   AF-A0A8D9LVB9-F1
#
_cell.length_a   1.000
_cell.length_b   1.000
_cell.length_c   1.000
_cell.angle_alpha   90.00
_cell.angle_beta   90.00
_cell.angle_gamma   90.00
#
_symmetry.space_group_name_H-M   'P 1'
#
loop_
_entity.id
_entity.type
_entity.pdbx_description
1 polymer ?
#
loop_
_entity_poly.entity_id
_entity_poly.type
_entity_poly.pdbx_seq_one_letter_code
_entity_poly.pdbx_strand_id
1 'polypeptide(L)' 'MASKKQIKTAIVSHEQAIPINNLKPVHTAKMVHAKVLHSWKQNIQLGGETMEFVLVDENGHKIHATCKK' A
#
# COMPACT_ATOMS: atom_id res chain seq x y z
N MET A 1 -16.82 -25.49 5.19
CA MET A 1 -17.08 -24.35 6.10
C MET A 1 -15.95 -23.34 5.94
N ALA A 2 -16.14 -22.26 5.18
CA ALA A 2 -15.11 -21.24 4.99
C ALA A 2 -15.19 -20.22 6.13
N SER A 3 -14.18 -20.22 7.01
CA SER A 3 -14.06 -19.24 8.09
C SER A 3 -13.79 -17.86 7.51
N LYS A 4 -14.75 -16.94 7.67
CA LYS A 4 -14.57 -15.52 7.34
C LYS A 4 -13.57 -14.93 8.33
N LYS A 5 -12.30 -14.88 7.94
CA LYS A 5 -11.26 -14.20 8.70
C LYS A 5 -11.56 -12.69 8.64
N GLN A 6 -12.14 -12.16 9.71
CA GLN A 6 -12.34 -10.72 9.84
C GLN A 6 -10.96 -10.04 9.85
N ILE A 7 -10.76 -9.13 8.90
CA ILE A 7 -9.60 -8.24 8.89
C ILE A 7 -9.79 -7.30 10.08
N LYS A 8 -9.03 -7.54 11.17
CA LYS A 8 -8.92 -6.58 12.26
C LYS A 8 -8.10 -5.40 11.74
N THR A 9 -8.79 -4.36 11.28
CA THR A 9 -8.19 -3.04 11.13
C THR A 9 -7.84 -2.57 12.53
N ALA A 10 -6.56 -2.67 12.91
CA ALA A 10 -6.08 -1.96 14.08
C ALA A 10 -6.32 -0.48 13.78
N ILE A 11 -7.26 0.14 14.49
CA ILE A 11 -7.45 1.58 14.47
C ILE A 11 -6.22 2.12 15.20
N VAL A 12 -5.15 2.35 14.43
CA VAL A 12 -3.98 3.05 14.91
C VAL A 12 -4.43 4.47 15.23
N SER A 13 -4.05 4.91 16.43
CA SER A 13 -4.27 6.25 17.00
C SER A 13 -4.13 7.36 15.95
N HIS A 14 -4.92 8.43 16.10
CA HIS A 14 -5.08 9.60 15.22
C HIS A 14 -3.79 10.23 14.64
N GLU A 15 -3.05 9.50 13.82
CA GLU A 15 -2.05 10.05 12.93
C GLU A 15 -2.79 10.40 11.64
N GLN A 16 -2.89 11.70 11.33
CA GLN A 16 -3.60 12.15 10.14
C GLN A 16 -2.93 11.56 8.90
N ALA A 17 -3.58 10.56 8.31
CA ALA A 17 -3.18 10.03 7.02
C ALA A 17 -3.23 11.18 5.99
N ILE A 18 -2.19 11.28 5.17
CA ILE A 18 -2.12 12.30 4.11
C ILE A 18 -2.64 11.73 2.79
N PRO A 19 -3.18 12.57 1.89
CA PRO A 19 -3.51 12.16 0.52
C PRO A 19 -2.26 11.71 -0.24
N ILE A 20 -2.43 10.77 -1.19
CA ILE A 20 -1.31 10.27 -2.00
C ILE A 20 -0.60 11.39 -2.76
N ASN A 21 -1.36 12.37 -3.27
CA ASN A 21 -0.83 13.48 -4.05
C ASN A 21 0.12 14.41 -3.24
N ASN A 22 0.05 14.33 -1.91
CA ASN A 22 0.89 15.11 -1.00
C ASN A 22 2.17 14.37 -0.58
N LEU A 23 2.36 13.13 -1.03
CA LEU A 23 3.61 12.40 -0.82
C LEU A 23 4.74 13.08 -1.61
N LYS A 24 5.86 13.33 -0.94
CA LYS A 24 7.08 13.87 -1.54
C LYS A 24 8.24 12.89 -1.33
N PRO A 25 9.10 12.69 -2.34
CA PRO A 25 10.36 12.00 -2.14
C PRO A 25 11.21 12.81 -1.15
N VAL A 26 11.78 12.15 -0.14
CA VAL A 26 12.52 12.73 0.99
C VAL A 26 11.62 13.37 2.07
N HIS A 27 11.83 12.93 3.32
CA HIS A 27 11.24 13.33 4.60
C HIS A 27 10.15 12.43 5.21
N THR A 28 10.50 11.90 6.40
CA THR A 28 9.67 11.34 7.49
C THR A 28 8.72 10.20 7.10
N ALA A 29 8.55 9.21 8.00
CA ALA A 29 7.50 8.22 7.84
C ALA A 29 6.14 8.94 7.69
N LYS A 30 5.36 8.54 6.67
CA LYS A 30 4.01 9.06 6.40
C LYS A 30 3.04 7.90 6.33
N MET A 31 1.82 8.14 6.80
CA MET A 31 0.71 7.20 6.68
C MET A 31 -0.27 7.67 5.61
N VAL A 32 -0.83 6.71 4.87
CA VAL A 32 -1.85 6.93 3.83
C VAL A 32 -2.89 5.83 3.97
N HIS A 33 -4.17 6.19 3.87
CA HIS A 33 -5.25 5.23 3.72
C HIS A 33 -5.46 4.91 2.24
N ALA A 34 -5.31 3.66 1.87
CA ALA A 34 -5.46 3.22 0.49
C ALA A 34 -6.09 1.82 0.40
N LYS A 35 -6.73 1.56 -0.75
CA LYS A 35 -7.19 0.24 -1.16
C LYS A 35 -6.29 -0.31 -2.26
N VAL A 36 -6.12 -1.63 -2.28
CA VAL A 36 -5.44 -2.32 -3.38
C VAL A 36 -6.39 -2.44 -4.57
N LEU A 37 -5.96 -1.94 -5.73
CA LEU A 37 -6.65 -2.14 -7.01
C LEU A 37 -6.12 -3.38 -7.74
N HIS A 38 -4.80 -3.50 -7.80
CA HIS A 38 -4.11 -4.60 -8.47
C HIS A 38 -2.91 -5.04 -7.65
N SER A 39 -2.60 -6.33 -7.72
CA SER A 39 -1.38 -6.89 -7.15
C SER A 39 -0.85 -8.02 -8.02
N TRP A 40 0.47 -8.09 -8.20
CA TRP A 40 1.12 -9.18 -8.91
C TRP A 40 2.50 -9.48 -8.34
N LYS A 41 3.00 -10.67 -8.65
CA LYS A 41 4.39 -11.05 -8.37
C LYS A 41 5.21 -10.79 -9.62
N GLN A 42 6.40 -10.22 -9.45
CA GLN A 42 7.34 -10.01 -10.53
C GLN A 42 8.70 -10.58 -10.15
N ASN A 43 9.26 -11.44 -11.01
CA ASN A 43 10.61 -11.94 -10.86
C ASN A 43 11.54 -11.10 -11.74
N ILE A 44 12.43 -10.36 -11.11
CA ILE A 44 13.40 -9.51 -11.79
C ILE A 44 14.73 -10.26 -11.79
N GLN A 45 15.30 -10.53 -12.98
CA GLN A 45 16.46 -11.42 -13.16
C GLN A 45 17.64 -11.14 -12.21
N LEU A 46 17.89 -9.87 -11.89
CA LEU A 46 18.96 -9.43 -10.97
C LEU A 46 18.44 -8.95 -9.60
N GLY A 47 17.12 -8.89 -9.42
CA GLY A 47 16.47 -8.25 -8.28
C GLY A 47 15.64 -9.18 -7.39
N GLY A 48 15.50 -10.46 -7.76
CA GLY A 48 14.72 -11.45 -7.02
C GLY A 48 13.21 -11.34 -7.24
N GLU A 49 12.45 -12.03 -6.38
CA GLU A 49 10.98 -11.95 -6.35
C GLU A 49 10.55 -10.66 -5.66
N THR A 50 9.65 -9.94 -6.33
CA THR A 50 9.04 -8.70 -5.85
C THR A 50 7.52 -8.82 -5.87
N MET A 51 6.87 -8.11 -4.95
CA MET A 51 5.42 -7.99 -4.87
C MET A 51 5.05 -6.57 -5.24
N GLU A 52 4.27 -6.43 -6.31
CA GLU A 52 3.90 -5.16 -6.91
C GLU A 52 2.42 -4.87 -6.63
N PHE A 53 2.11 -3.59 -6.40
CA PHE A 53 0.76 -3.11 -6.08
C PHE A 53 0.42 -1.83 -6.82
N VAL A 54 -0.85 -1.70 -7.21
CA VAL A 54 -1.48 -0.40 -7.48
C VAL A 54 -2.43 -0.10 -6.34
N LEU A 55 -2.17 0.99 -5.61
CA LEU A 55 -2.97 1.47 -4.49
C LEU A 55 -3.75 2.72 -4.90
N VAL A 56 -4.93 2.93 -4.32
CA VAL A 56 -5.77 4.12 -4.54
C VAL A 56 -6.25 4.70 -3.21
N ASP A 57 -6.20 6.04 -3.06
CA ASP A 57 -6.75 6.75 -1.89
C ASP A 57 -8.25 7.07 -2.05
N GLU A 58 -8.84 7.68 -1.02
CA GLU A 58 -10.24 8.10 -0.99
C GLU A 58 -10.59 9.15 -2.05
N ASN A 59 -9.59 9.89 -2.54
CA ASN A 59 -9.74 10.93 -3.57
C ASN A 59 -9.53 10.37 -5.00
N GLY A 60 -9.23 9.07 -5.13
CA GLY A 60 -9.00 8.43 -6.43
C GLY A 60 -7.58 8.57 -6.97
N HIS A 61 -6.65 9.17 -6.23
CA HIS A 61 -5.24 9.21 -6.63
C HIS A 61 -4.63 7.83 -6.50
N LYS A 62 -3.77 7.47 -7.47
CA LYS A 62 -3.15 6.15 -7.53
C LYS A 62 -1.65 6.24 -7.28
N ILE A 63 -1.09 5.23 -6.63
CA ILE A 63 0.36 5.06 -6.49
C ILE A 63 0.75 3.62 -6.77
N HIS A 64 1.87 3.45 -7.46
CA HIS A 64 2.52 2.15 -7.62
C HIS A 64 3.49 1.90 -6.47
N ALA A 65 3.41 0.74 -5.84
CA ALA A 65 4.26 0.36 -4.73
C ALA A 65 4.86 -1.03 -4.94
N THR A 66 6.14 -1.17 -4.61
CA THR A 66 6.91 -2.41 -4.76
C THR A 66 7.47 -2.84 -3.40
N CYS A 67 7.39 -4.12 -3.09
CA CYS A 67 8.03 -4.74 -1.93
C CYS A 67 9.00 -5.84 -2.39
N LYS A 68 10.25 -5.78 -1.91
CA LYS A 68 11.25 -6.83 -2.09
C LYS A 68 11.28 -7.72 -0.85
N LYS A 69 11.52 -9.02 -1.02
CA LYS A 69 11.77 -9.95 0.09
C LYS A 69 13.12 -9.68 0.74
#